data_AF-A0A7X7I6A9-F1
#
_entry.id   AF-A0A7X7I6A9-F1
#
_cell.length_a   1.000
_cell.length_b   1.000
_cell.length_c   1.000
_cell.angle_alpha   90.00
_cell.angle_beta   90.00
_cell.angle_gamma   90.00
#
_symmetry.space_group_name_H-M   'P 1'
#
loop_
_entity.id
_entity.type
_entity.pdbx_description
1 polymer ?
#
loop_
_entity_poly.entity_id
_entity_poly.type
_entity_poly.pdbx_seq_one_letter_code
_entity_poly.pdbx_strand_id
1 'polypeptide(L)'
;MKDGFITEARREFHLRILSGIVRTNAKGTPNFADSSSVLSSSIAREMLSLFGGSAGEGLLTAQTAGLVFEDLCLSFLRDCFEKIAHLRPGKWMFARNLSIARFEQYKHLVDVENLTALHPELAAVLGGNYIIKPDIVVSREPEEDDMINMSGSVVDALSANRTVLRKANGTDPILHASVSCKWTLRSDRSQNSRTEALNLIRNRKGHLPHIVVVTA
;
A
#
# COMPACT_ATOMS: atom_id res chain seq x y z
N MET A 1 -6.35 21.41 -24.95
CA MET A 1 -7.34 20.93 -23.97
C MET A 1 -6.66 20.94 -22.62
N LYS A 2 -7.32 21.33 -21.51
CA LYS A 2 -6.68 21.30 -20.20
C LYS A 2 -6.58 19.85 -19.73
N ASP A 3 -5.41 19.44 -19.27
CA ASP A 3 -5.21 18.09 -18.75
C ASP A 3 -6.08 17.83 -17.52
N GLY A 4 -6.55 16.58 -17.39
CA GLY A 4 -7.25 16.13 -16.19
C GLY A 4 -6.31 16.03 -14.99
N PHE A 5 -6.86 16.10 -13.78
CA PHE A 5 -6.07 16.08 -12.55
C PHE A 5 -5.15 14.85 -12.46
N ILE A 6 -5.63 13.66 -12.82
CA ILE A 6 -4.83 12.42 -12.73
C ILE A 6 -3.64 12.47 -13.71
N THR A 7 -3.84 13.03 -14.91
CA THR A 7 -2.75 13.23 -15.89
C THR A 7 -1.68 14.14 -15.31
N GLU A 8 -2.08 15.25 -14.69
CA GLU A 8 -1.17 16.18 -14.04
C GLU A 8 -0.44 15.55 -12.84
N ALA A 9 -1.17 14.87 -11.96
CA ALA A 9 -0.62 14.18 -10.80
C ALA A 9 0.39 13.09 -11.22
N ARG A 10 0.13 12.37 -12.32
CA ARG A 10 1.06 11.37 -12.86
C ARG A 10 2.35 12.01 -13.36
N ARG A 11 2.24 13.14 -14.06
CA ARG A 11 3.39 13.90 -14.55
C ARG A 11 4.25 14.38 -13.38
N GLU A 12 3.63 14.98 -12.37
CA GLU A 12 4.30 15.43 -11.16
C GLU A 12 4.96 14.26 -10.39
N PHE A 13 4.26 13.13 -10.27
CA PHE A 13 4.83 11.91 -9.69
C PHE A 13 6.10 11.48 -10.42
N HIS A 14 6.11 11.42 -11.76
CA HIS A 14 7.31 11.08 -12.52
C HIS A 14 8.45 12.11 -12.34
N LEU A 15 8.15 13.40 -12.31
CA LEU A 15 9.17 14.43 -12.08
C LEU A 15 9.81 14.30 -10.69
N ARG A 16 9.02 13.97 -9.67
CA ARG A 16 9.54 13.69 -8.31
C ARG A 16 10.33 12.39 -8.25
N ILE A 17 9.95 11.37 -9.01
CA ILE A 17 10.72 10.12 -9.15
C ILE A 17 12.09 10.42 -9.78
N LEU A 18 12.12 11.22 -10.85
CA LEU A 18 13.34 11.59 -11.55
C LEU A 18 14.34 12.33 -10.64
N SER A 19 13.88 13.35 -9.93
CA SER A 19 14.74 14.13 -9.04
C SER A 19 15.08 13.38 -7.75
N GLY A 20 14.10 12.71 -7.15
CA GLY A 20 14.21 12.07 -5.84
C GLY A 20 14.93 10.73 -5.85
N ILE A 21 14.74 9.91 -6.89
CA ILE A 21 15.17 8.50 -6.89
C ILE A 21 16.10 8.16 -8.04
N VAL A 22 15.80 8.62 -9.26
CA VAL A 22 16.55 8.18 -10.44
C VAL A 22 17.98 8.70 -10.38
N ARG A 23 18.94 7.79 -10.55
CA ARG A 23 20.37 8.09 -10.71
C ARG A 23 20.89 7.36 -11.94
N THR A 24 21.80 7.98 -12.68
CA THR A 24 22.44 7.37 -13.85
C THR A 24 23.92 7.11 -13.58
N ASN A 25 24.43 5.96 -14.01
CA ASN A 25 25.87 5.72 -13.99
C ASN A 25 26.59 6.45 -15.16
N ALA A 26 27.92 6.30 -15.24
CA ALA A 26 28.73 6.91 -16.31
C ALA A 26 28.34 6.47 -17.74
N LYS A 27 27.62 5.35 -17.90
CA LYS A 27 27.09 4.84 -19.18
C LYS A 27 25.65 5.30 -19.44
N GLY A 28 25.13 6.23 -18.64
CA GLY A 28 23.75 6.70 -18.70
C GLY A 28 22.71 5.63 -18.33
N THR A 29 23.08 4.51 -17.72
CA THR A 29 22.12 3.49 -17.29
C THR A 29 21.45 3.92 -15.98
N PRO A 30 20.10 3.99 -15.92
CA PRO A 30 19.38 4.34 -14.69
C PRO A 30 19.46 3.25 -13.61
N ASN A 31 19.35 3.65 -12.34
CA ASN A 31 19.40 2.77 -11.17
C ASN A 31 18.15 1.88 -10.96
N PHE A 32 17.13 1.99 -11.81
CA PHE A 32 16.02 1.04 -11.89
C PHE A 32 16.22 -0.03 -12.99
N ALA A 33 17.35 -0.01 -13.69
CA ALA A 33 17.73 -1.06 -14.63
C ALA A 33 18.61 -2.13 -13.96
N ASP A 34 18.55 -3.36 -14.48
CA ASP A 34 19.62 -4.33 -14.29
C ASP A 34 20.77 -4.00 -15.25
N SER A 35 21.89 -3.49 -14.71
CA SER A 35 23.06 -3.10 -15.48
C SER A 35 23.75 -4.27 -16.20
N SER A 36 23.50 -5.51 -15.79
CA SER A 36 24.02 -6.70 -16.46
C SER A 36 23.14 -7.16 -17.64
N SER A 37 21.90 -6.66 -17.72
CA SER A 37 20.97 -6.96 -18.80
C SER A 37 20.94 -5.83 -19.83
N VAL A 38 21.37 -6.14 -21.06
CA VAL A 38 21.35 -5.20 -22.18
C VAL A 38 19.93 -4.69 -22.44
N LEU A 39 18.94 -5.58 -22.41
CA LEU A 39 17.53 -5.24 -22.62
C LEU A 39 16.97 -4.36 -21.50
N SER A 40 17.25 -4.70 -20.23
CA SER A 40 16.79 -3.87 -19.12
C SER A 40 17.39 -2.47 -19.18
N SER A 41 18.69 -2.38 -19.49
CA SER A 41 19.39 -1.11 -19.65
C SER A 41 18.87 -0.28 -20.83
N SER A 42 18.52 -0.89 -21.97
CA SER A 42 17.99 -0.15 -23.11
C SER A 42 16.59 0.39 -22.85
N ILE A 43 15.69 -0.42 -22.28
CA ILE A 43 14.32 0.00 -21.91
C ILE A 43 14.37 1.16 -20.91
N ALA A 44 15.19 1.05 -19.86
CA ALA A 44 15.27 2.08 -18.84
C ALA A 44 15.78 3.43 -19.38
N ARG A 45 16.75 3.42 -20.32
CA ARG A 45 17.22 4.64 -20.98
C ARG A 45 16.13 5.28 -21.83
N GLU A 46 15.35 4.47 -22.56
CA GLU A 46 14.25 4.98 -23.37
C GLU A 46 13.11 5.53 -22.52
N MET A 47 12.80 4.91 -21.38
CA MET A 47 11.84 5.47 -20.42
C MET A 47 12.31 6.84 -19.90
N LEU A 48 13.60 6.96 -19.59
CA LEU A 48 14.18 8.22 -19.12
C LEU A 48 14.11 9.32 -20.18
N SER A 49 14.37 9.02 -21.45
CA SER A 49 14.26 9.99 -22.55
C SER A 49 12.82 10.49 -22.73
N LEU A 50 11.82 9.61 -22.57
CA LEU A 50 10.40 9.94 -22.68
C LEU A 50 9.87 10.79 -21.51
N PHE A 51 10.45 10.67 -20.31
CA PHE A 51 9.97 11.45 -19.16
C PHE A 51 10.35 12.94 -19.22
N GLY A 52 11.31 13.33 -20.08
CA GLY A 52 11.59 14.73 -20.41
C GLY A 52 12.16 15.59 -19.27
N GLY A 53 12.59 14.98 -18.15
CA GLY A 53 13.24 15.65 -17.03
C GLY A 53 14.66 15.14 -16.76
N SER A 54 15.33 15.72 -15.76
CA SER A 54 16.70 15.35 -15.39
C SER A 54 16.72 14.40 -14.20
N ALA A 55 17.56 13.35 -14.27
CA ALA A 55 17.85 12.50 -13.13
C ALA A 55 18.57 13.30 -12.04
N GLY A 56 18.35 12.95 -10.77
CA GLY A 56 19.08 13.55 -9.66
C GLY A 56 20.57 13.19 -9.64
N GLU A 57 21.33 13.94 -8.84
CA GLU A 57 22.79 13.76 -8.69
C GLU A 57 23.15 12.96 -7.44
N GLY A 58 24.41 12.49 -7.40
CA GLY A 58 24.99 11.82 -6.23
C GLY A 58 24.59 10.35 -6.07
N LEU A 59 25.07 9.76 -4.98
CA LEU A 59 24.80 8.37 -4.62
C LEU A 59 23.45 8.24 -3.91
N LEU A 60 22.68 7.21 -4.25
CA LEU A 60 21.44 6.86 -3.58
C LEU A 60 21.48 5.37 -3.20
N THR A 61 21.28 5.06 -1.93
CA THR A 61 21.24 3.66 -1.48
C THR A 61 19.91 3.02 -1.88
N ALA A 62 19.92 1.70 -2.07
CA ALA A 62 18.69 0.96 -2.43
C ALA A 62 17.59 1.10 -1.36
N GLN A 63 17.98 1.18 -0.07
CA GLN A 63 17.04 1.42 1.02
C GLN A 63 16.41 2.81 0.93
N THR A 64 17.21 3.85 0.68
CA THR A 64 16.69 5.21 0.53
C THR A 64 15.77 5.30 -0.69
N ALA A 65 16.15 4.67 -1.81
CA ALA A 65 15.31 4.60 -3.00
C ALA A 65 13.95 3.95 -2.72
N GLY A 66 13.94 2.84 -1.97
CA GLY A 66 12.70 2.17 -1.54
C GLY A 66 11.81 3.08 -0.70
N LEU A 67 12.36 3.71 0.35
CA LEU A 67 11.60 4.59 1.23
C LEU A 67 11.00 5.79 0.50
N VAL A 68 11.78 6.43 -0.38
CA VAL A 68 11.30 7.58 -1.18
C VAL A 68 10.24 7.12 -2.19
N PHE A 69 10.40 5.94 -2.78
CA PHE A 69 9.40 5.38 -3.70
C PHE A 69 8.07 5.14 -2.99
N GLU A 70 8.09 4.58 -1.79
CA GLU A 70 6.90 4.40 -0.96
C GLU A 70 6.21 5.73 -0.63
N ASP A 71 6.96 6.78 -0.26
CA ASP A 71 6.39 8.11 0.05
C ASP A 71 5.73 8.78 -1.16
N LEU A 72 6.35 8.65 -2.33
CA LEU A 72 5.81 9.19 -3.57
C LEU A 72 4.56 8.43 -3.99
N CYS A 73 4.56 7.10 -3.90
CA CYS A 73 3.38 6.28 -4.16
C CYS A 73 2.23 6.60 -3.19
N LEU A 74 2.52 6.74 -1.89
CA LEU A 74 1.51 7.09 -0.89
C LEU A 74 0.88 8.45 -1.20
N SER A 75 1.71 9.45 -1.51
CA SER A 75 1.23 10.80 -1.81
C SER A 75 0.38 10.80 -3.08
N PHE A 76 0.83 10.14 -4.15
CA PHE A 76 0.07 10.01 -5.38
C PHE A 76 -1.29 9.33 -5.17
N LEU A 77 -1.32 8.23 -4.42
CA LEU A 77 -2.55 7.51 -4.08
C LEU A 77 -3.51 8.40 -3.29
N ARG A 78 -3.04 9.05 -2.22
CA ARG A 78 -3.86 9.93 -1.38
C ARG A 78 -4.45 11.08 -2.21
N ASP A 79 -3.60 11.79 -2.93
CA ASP A 79 -3.99 13.01 -3.65
C ASP A 79 -4.98 12.70 -4.79
N CYS A 80 -4.81 11.55 -5.48
CA CYS A 80 -5.77 11.10 -6.49
C CYS A 80 -7.07 10.59 -5.87
N PHE A 81 -6.99 9.83 -4.78
CA PHE A 81 -8.17 9.25 -4.12
C PHE A 81 -9.08 10.34 -3.54
N GLU A 82 -8.51 11.42 -3.01
CA GLU A 82 -9.25 12.58 -2.53
C GLU A 82 -10.14 13.20 -3.62
N LYS A 83 -9.66 13.27 -4.88
CA LYS A 83 -10.45 13.81 -6.00
C LYS A 83 -11.63 12.94 -6.40
N ILE A 84 -11.60 11.65 -6.08
CA ILE A 84 -12.68 10.70 -6.37
C ILE A 84 -13.47 10.28 -5.14
N ALA A 85 -13.27 10.97 -4.00
CA ALA A 85 -13.94 10.64 -2.74
C ALA A 85 -15.48 10.65 -2.85
N HIS A 86 -16.05 11.48 -3.74
CA HIS A 86 -17.49 11.50 -4.03
C HIS A 86 -18.03 10.20 -4.65
N LEU A 87 -17.18 9.43 -5.35
CA LEU A 87 -17.53 8.10 -5.88
C LEU A 87 -17.35 6.99 -4.83
N ARG A 88 -16.58 7.27 -3.77
CA ARG A 88 -16.25 6.31 -2.71
C ARG A 88 -16.27 7.01 -1.34
N PRO A 89 -17.44 7.43 -0.85
CA PRO A 89 -17.53 8.21 0.38
C PRO A 89 -17.08 7.41 1.60
N GLY A 90 -16.52 8.12 2.58
CA GLY A 90 -16.03 7.59 3.85
C GLY A 90 -14.84 8.39 4.37
N LYS A 91 -14.45 8.11 5.62
CA LYS A 91 -13.23 8.64 6.23
C LYS A 91 -12.06 7.72 5.89
N TRP A 92 -11.18 8.18 5.00
CA TRP A 92 -10.08 7.39 4.47
C TRP A 92 -8.75 7.79 5.11
N MET A 93 -7.92 6.80 5.43
CA MET A 93 -6.57 6.99 5.92
C MET A 93 -5.55 6.26 5.03
N PHE A 94 -4.42 6.92 4.79
CA PHE A 94 -3.29 6.42 4.03
C PHE A 94 -2.06 6.47 4.92
N ALA A 95 -1.39 5.35 5.12
CA ALA A 95 -0.23 5.27 6.01
C ALA A 95 0.78 4.25 5.50
N ARG A 96 2.04 4.43 5.91
CA ARG A 96 3.11 3.47 5.66
C ARG A 96 3.32 2.52 6.84
N ASN A 97 3.79 1.32 6.53
CA ASN A 97 4.38 0.39 7.51
C ASN A 97 3.49 0.09 8.74
N LEU A 98 2.17 0.14 8.59
CA LEU A 98 1.24 -0.22 9.65
C LEU A 98 1.01 -1.73 9.66
N SER A 99 1.02 -2.29 10.87
CA SER A 99 0.63 -3.68 11.09
C SER A 99 -0.81 -3.91 10.66
N ILE A 100 -1.05 -4.98 9.90
CA ILE A 100 -2.41 -5.37 9.51
C ILE A 100 -3.29 -5.69 10.72
N ALA A 101 -2.69 -6.09 11.85
CA ALA A 101 -3.41 -6.42 13.07
C ALA A 101 -4.05 -5.20 13.76
N ARG A 102 -3.82 -3.98 13.24
CA ARG A 102 -4.55 -2.77 13.65
C ARG A 102 -5.93 -2.62 13.00
N PHE A 103 -6.25 -3.48 12.04
CA PHE A 103 -7.50 -3.41 11.29
C PHE A 103 -8.45 -4.53 11.69
N GLU A 104 -9.75 -4.25 11.62
CA GLU A 104 -10.83 -5.14 12.06
C GLU A 104 -10.68 -6.56 11.50
N GLN A 105 -10.32 -6.69 10.22
CA GLN A 105 -10.23 -8.00 9.57
C GLN A 105 -9.13 -8.92 10.11
N TYR A 106 -8.13 -8.36 10.79
CA TYR A 106 -6.89 -9.06 11.17
C TYR A 106 -6.52 -8.87 12.64
N LYS A 107 -7.30 -8.13 13.43
CA LYS A 107 -6.98 -7.87 14.85
C LYS A 107 -6.77 -9.11 15.71
N HIS A 108 -7.48 -10.18 15.39
CA HIS A 108 -7.35 -11.50 16.03
C HIS A 108 -5.94 -12.12 15.85
N LEU A 109 -5.11 -11.63 14.93
CA LEU A 109 -3.74 -12.11 14.78
C LEU A 109 -2.85 -11.74 15.97
N VAL A 110 -3.19 -10.69 16.74
CA VAL A 110 -2.52 -10.39 18.01
C VAL A 110 -2.72 -11.54 18.99
N ASP A 111 -3.95 -12.05 19.08
CA ASP A 111 -4.26 -13.18 19.97
C ASP A 111 -3.53 -14.45 19.53
N VAL A 112 -3.47 -14.72 18.22
CA VAL A 112 -2.71 -15.86 17.67
C VAL A 112 -1.24 -15.73 18.00
N GLU A 113 -0.63 -14.57 17.79
CA GLU A 113 0.79 -14.35 18.09
C GLU A 113 1.09 -14.55 19.59
N ASN A 114 0.27 -13.97 20.47
CA ASN A 114 0.38 -14.16 21.92
C ASN A 114 0.27 -15.63 22.33
N LEU A 115 -0.68 -16.38 21.77
CA LEU A 115 -0.84 -17.81 22.05
C LEU A 115 0.35 -18.63 21.56
N THR A 116 0.87 -18.34 20.36
CA THR A 116 2.04 -19.05 19.83
C THR A 116 3.32 -18.73 20.60
N ALA A 117 3.44 -17.55 21.20
CA ALA A 117 4.56 -17.19 22.06
C ALA A 117 4.57 -17.96 23.39
N LEU A 118 3.39 -18.30 23.91
CA LEU A 118 3.24 -19.09 25.15
C LEU A 118 3.37 -20.61 24.92
N HIS A 119 3.09 -21.07 23.70
CA HIS A 119 3.00 -22.49 23.35
C HIS A 119 3.87 -22.83 22.13
N PRO A 120 5.14 -23.23 22.32
CA PRO A 120 6.08 -23.55 21.23
C PRO A 120 5.55 -24.60 20.24
N GLU A 121 4.75 -25.55 20.72
CA GLU A 121 4.07 -26.56 19.91
C GLU A 121 3.09 -25.95 18.90
N LEU A 122 2.39 -24.86 19.25
CA LEU A 122 1.50 -24.14 18.35
C LEU A 122 2.30 -23.35 17.31
N ALA A 123 3.42 -22.74 17.72
CA ALA A 123 4.30 -22.02 16.80
C ALA A 123 4.87 -22.93 15.71
N ALA A 124 5.20 -24.20 16.04
CA ALA A 124 5.70 -25.17 15.08
C ALA A 124 4.68 -25.56 14.00
N VAL A 125 3.38 -25.57 14.35
CA VAL A 125 2.30 -26.02 13.44
C VAL A 125 1.72 -24.85 12.64
N LEU A 126 1.38 -23.76 13.33
CA LEU A 126 0.74 -22.62 12.69
C LEU A 126 1.79 -21.82 11.88
N GLY A 127 3.05 -21.83 12.33
CA GLY A 127 4.13 -20.96 11.86
C GLY A 127 4.31 -19.71 12.72
N GLY A 128 5.06 -18.74 12.21
CA GLY A 128 5.30 -17.44 12.86
C GLY A 128 5.20 -16.27 11.88
N ASN A 129 5.22 -15.04 12.41
CA ASN A 129 5.18 -13.78 11.65
C ASN A 129 3.89 -13.57 10.81
N TYR A 130 2.72 -13.87 11.37
CA TYR A 130 1.43 -13.55 10.71
C TYR A 130 1.21 -12.05 10.57
N ILE A 131 1.84 -11.26 11.45
CA ILE A 131 1.71 -9.81 11.44
C ILE A 131 2.54 -9.23 10.31
N ILE A 132 1.86 -8.99 9.19
CA ILE A 132 2.42 -8.28 8.04
C ILE A 132 2.34 -6.77 8.27
N LYS A 133 3.35 -6.07 7.77
CA LYS A 133 3.36 -4.62 7.65
C LYS A 133 3.53 -4.27 6.17
N PRO A 134 2.42 -4.00 5.44
CA PRO A 134 2.51 -3.56 4.06
C PRO A 134 3.25 -2.23 3.96
N ASP A 135 3.91 -2.02 2.83
CA ASP A 135 4.64 -0.78 2.54
C ASP A 135 3.68 0.42 2.65
N ILE A 136 2.49 0.31 2.06
CA ILE A 136 1.39 1.27 2.21
C ILE A 136 0.08 0.54 2.53
N VAL A 137 -0.70 1.09 3.45
CA VAL A 137 -2.08 0.69 3.73
C VAL A 137 -3.04 1.82 3.41
N VAL A 138 -4.18 1.46 2.83
CA VAL A 138 -5.36 2.33 2.70
C VAL A 138 -6.45 1.74 3.58
N SER A 139 -7.06 2.55 4.43
CA SER A 139 -8.08 2.07 5.36
C SER A 139 -9.24 3.05 5.47
N ARG A 140 -10.36 2.55 5.97
CA ARG A 140 -11.59 3.31 6.19
C ARG A 140 -12.00 3.22 7.64
N GLU A 141 -12.35 4.34 8.26
CA GLU A 141 -12.93 4.34 9.60
C GLU A 141 -14.41 3.90 9.59
N PRO A 142 -14.90 3.24 10.66
CA PRO A 142 -16.33 3.08 10.90
C PRO A 142 -17.05 4.42 11.05
N GLU A 143 -18.34 4.44 10.71
CA GLU A 143 -19.22 5.60 10.75
C GLU A 143 -20.02 5.63 12.07
N GLU A 144 -20.30 6.83 12.57
CA GLU A 144 -21.26 7.03 13.67
C GLU A 144 -22.69 6.75 13.19
N ASP A 145 -23.58 6.32 14.09
CA ASP A 145 -24.97 6.04 13.73
C ASP A 145 -25.69 7.28 13.17
N ASP A 146 -25.37 8.49 13.66
CA ASP A 146 -25.91 9.75 13.13
C ASP A 146 -25.57 9.95 11.65
N MET A 147 -24.36 9.54 11.23
CA MET A 147 -23.96 9.61 9.82
C MET A 147 -24.67 8.56 8.97
N ILE A 148 -24.86 7.36 9.52
CA ILE A 148 -25.61 6.28 8.84
C ILE A 148 -27.09 6.67 8.68
N ASN A 149 -27.64 7.33 9.70
CA ASN A 149 -29.05 7.75 9.76
C ASN A 149 -29.31 9.12 9.12
N MET A 150 -28.33 9.73 8.46
CA MET A 150 -28.41 11.10 7.92
C MET A 150 -29.59 11.30 6.95
N SER A 151 -29.96 10.27 6.18
CA SER A 151 -31.08 10.33 5.21
C SER A 151 -32.35 9.61 5.69
N GLY A 152 -32.38 9.15 6.94
CA GLY A 152 -33.51 8.42 7.53
C GLY A 152 -33.06 7.45 8.62
N SER A 153 -34.00 6.94 9.42
CA SER A 153 -33.70 5.97 10.49
C SER A 153 -33.38 4.59 9.89
N VAL A 154 -32.10 4.29 9.66
CA VAL A 154 -31.61 3.04 9.07
C VAL A 154 -31.20 2.03 10.15
N VAL A 155 -30.54 2.50 11.21
CA VAL A 155 -30.03 1.66 12.31
C VAL A 155 -30.44 2.21 13.68
N ASP A 156 -30.55 1.29 14.64
CA ASP A 156 -30.85 1.56 16.04
C ASP A 156 -29.98 0.65 16.95
N ALA A 157 -30.28 0.61 18.25
CA ALA A 157 -29.55 -0.21 19.21
C ALA A 157 -29.73 -1.73 19.01
N LEU A 158 -30.71 -2.17 18.21
CA LEU A 158 -31.05 -3.59 18.02
C LEU A 158 -30.65 -4.11 16.62
N SER A 159 -30.43 -3.22 15.66
CA SER A 159 -30.23 -3.56 14.25
C SER A 159 -28.76 -3.56 13.84
N ALA A 160 -28.31 -4.55 13.06
CA ALA A 160 -26.94 -4.57 12.50
C ALA A 160 -25.80 -4.46 13.54
N ASN A 161 -25.99 -4.99 14.75
CA ASN A 161 -25.01 -4.94 15.88
C ASN A 161 -23.72 -5.77 15.67
N ARG A 162 -23.47 -6.24 14.44
CA ARG A 162 -22.29 -7.01 14.04
C ARG A 162 -21.63 -6.46 12.77
N THR A 163 -22.16 -5.37 12.20
CA THR A 163 -21.53 -4.74 11.03
C THR A 163 -20.30 -3.94 11.45
N VAL A 164 -19.21 -4.11 10.72
CA VAL A 164 -17.93 -3.40 10.95
C VAL A 164 -18.01 -1.92 10.59
N LEU A 165 -19.03 -1.50 9.83
CA LEU A 165 -19.19 -0.11 9.42
C LEU A 165 -19.76 0.77 10.55
N ARG A 166 -20.43 0.19 11.54
CA ARG A 166 -20.99 0.94 12.68
C ARG A 166 -19.95 1.07 13.76
N LYS A 167 -19.59 2.31 14.09
CA LYS A 167 -18.63 2.60 15.15
C LYS A 167 -19.09 2.16 16.53
N ALA A 168 -20.40 2.08 16.75
CA ALA A 168 -21.01 1.52 17.95
C ALA A 168 -20.64 0.04 18.19
N ASN A 169 -20.28 -0.72 17.14
CA ASN A 169 -19.89 -2.12 17.26
C ASN A 169 -18.38 -2.32 17.45
N GLY A 170 -17.58 -1.29 17.15
CA GLY A 170 -16.13 -1.36 17.16
C GLY A 170 -15.51 -0.13 16.48
N THR A 171 -14.35 0.29 16.97
CA THR A 171 -13.66 1.51 16.51
C THR A 171 -12.47 1.21 15.60
N ASP A 172 -12.09 -0.06 15.44
CA ASP A 172 -10.97 -0.46 14.61
C ASP A 172 -11.24 -0.11 13.13
N PRO A 173 -10.27 0.49 12.42
CA PRO A 173 -10.42 0.79 11.00
C PRO A 173 -10.50 -0.50 10.16
N ILE A 174 -11.11 -0.39 8.99
CA ILE A 174 -11.25 -1.47 8.01
C ILE A 174 -10.14 -1.32 6.97
N LEU A 175 -9.29 -2.33 6.81
CA LEU A 175 -8.24 -2.35 5.79
C LEU A 175 -8.90 -2.42 4.40
N HIS A 176 -8.69 -1.41 3.59
CA HIS A 176 -9.21 -1.34 2.23
C HIS A 176 -8.21 -1.84 1.20
N ALA A 177 -6.94 -1.48 1.35
CA ALA A 177 -5.87 -1.91 0.46
C ALA A 177 -4.54 -2.11 1.20
N SER A 178 -3.79 -3.10 0.75
CA SER A 178 -2.39 -3.35 1.02
C SER A 178 -1.62 -3.15 -0.29
N VAL A 179 -0.72 -2.17 -0.32
CA VAL A 179 0.05 -1.82 -1.51
C VAL A 179 1.53 -2.04 -1.22
N SER A 180 2.14 -3.00 -1.91
CA SER A 180 3.58 -3.27 -1.83
C SER A 180 4.31 -2.47 -2.93
N CYS A 181 5.32 -1.70 -2.57
CA CYS A 181 6.11 -0.88 -3.48
C CYS A 181 7.46 -1.52 -3.72
N LYS A 182 7.85 -1.71 -4.99
CA LYS A 182 9.13 -2.32 -5.36
C LYS A 182 9.82 -1.45 -6.42
N TRP A 183 10.86 -0.72 -6.03
CA TRP A 183 11.60 0.13 -6.98
C TRP A 183 12.27 -0.68 -8.10
N THR A 184 12.77 -1.87 -7.77
CA THR A 184 13.24 -2.85 -8.77
C THR A 184 12.75 -4.23 -8.38
N LEU A 185 12.42 -5.04 -9.38
CA LEU A 185 12.02 -6.43 -9.17
C LEU A 185 13.17 -7.39 -9.43
N ARG A 186 13.25 -8.41 -8.58
CA ARG A 186 14.04 -9.63 -8.78
C ARG A 186 13.14 -10.83 -8.53
N SER A 187 13.44 -11.97 -9.15
CA SER A 187 12.59 -13.16 -9.09
C SER A 187 12.39 -13.66 -7.65
N ASP A 188 13.42 -13.59 -6.82
CA ASP A 188 13.39 -13.89 -5.39
C ASP A 188 12.53 -12.88 -4.60
N ARG A 189 12.73 -11.58 -4.81
CA ARG A 189 11.99 -10.51 -4.11
C ARG A 189 10.52 -10.43 -4.49
N SER A 190 10.15 -10.95 -5.66
CA SER A 190 8.75 -11.07 -6.08
C SER A 190 7.97 -12.10 -5.25
N GLN A 191 8.65 -13.09 -4.66
CA GLN A 191 8.01 -14.09 -3.81
C GLN A 191 7.52 -13.51 -2.49
N ASN A 192 8.21 -12.52 -1.90
CA ASN A 192 7.77 -11.88 -0.66
C ASN A 192 6.38 -11.27 -0.82
N SER A 193 6.13 -10.59 -1.94
CA SER A 193 4.82 -9.99 -2.24
C SER A 193 3.72 -11.06 -2.37
N ARG A 194 4.06 -12.25 -2.88
CA ARG A 194 3.11 -13.39 -2.96
C ARG A 194 2.80 -13.97 -1.58
N THR A 195 3.81 -14.13 -0.73
CA THR A 195 3.62 -14.63 0.64
C THR A 195 2.80 -13.65 1.47
N GLU A 196 3.07 -12.34 1.36
CA GLU A 196 2.26 -11.29 1.98
C GLU A 196 0.80 -11.37 1.53
N ALA A 197 0.57 -11.48 0.22
CA ALA A 197 -0.76 -11.62 -0.35
C ALA A 197 -1.50 -12.86 0.17
N LEU A 198 -0.83 -14.02 0.20
CA LEU A 198 -1.40 -15.27 0.69
C LEU A 198 -1.81 -15.18 2.16
N ASN A 199 -1.00 -14.53 3.00
CA ASN A 199 -1.33 -14.32 4.41
C ASN A 199 -2.54 -13.39 4.60
N LEU A 200 -2.65 -12.31 3.80
CA LEU A 200 -3.84 -11.45 3.79
C LEU A 200 -5.09 -12.23 3.38
N ILE A 201 -4.98 -13.11 2.40
CA ILE A 201 -6.10 -13.94 1.93
C ILE A 201 -6.52 -14.95 3.01
N ARG A 202 -5.56 -15.68 3.57
CA ARG A 202 -5.81 -16.79 4.52
C ARG A 202 -6.36 -16.32 5.85
N ASN A 203 -5.85 -15.20 6.37
CA ASN A 203 -6.12 -14.78 7.75
C ASN A 203 -7.21 -13.71 7.86
N ARG A 204 -7.94 -13.38 6.79
CA ARG A 204 -8.98 -12.34 6.88
C ARG A 204 -10.22 -12.84 7.62
N LYS A 205 -10.83 -11.96 8.41
CA LYS A 205 -12.23 -12.05 8.85
C LYS A 205 -13.03 -10.91 8.23
N GLY A 206 -13.73 -11.19 7.14
CA GLY A 206 -14.48 -10.20 6.36
C GLY A 206 -13.97 -10.06 4.93
N HIS A 207 -14.21 -8.89 4.32
CA HIS A 207 -13.83 -8.63 2.93
C HIS A 207 -12.30 -8.57 2.77
N LEU A 208 -11.81 -9.19 1.71
CA LEU A 208 -10.39 -9.15 1.33
C LEU A 208 -10.04 -7.71 0.90
N PRO A 209 -9.02 -7.05 1.50
CA PRO A 209 -8.51 -5.78 0.98
C PRO A 209 -7.99 -5.94 -0.46
N HIS A 210 -7.90 -4.84 -1.20
CA HIS A 210 -7.12 -4.82 -2.44
C HIS A 210 -5.67 -5.17 -2.13
N ILE A 211 -5.09 -6.08 -2.90
CA ILE A 211 -3.68 -6.46 -2.78
C ILE A 211 -3.01 -6.07 -4.10
N VAL A 212 -2.14 -5.07 -4.04
CA VAL A 212 -1.55 -4.45 -5.24
C VAL A 212 -0.05 -4.35 -5.07
N VAL A 213 0.69 -4.53 -6.18
CA VAL A 213 2.12 -4.23 -6.25
C VAL A 213 2.31 -3.05 -7.20
N VAL A 214 3.05 -2.02 -6.76
CA VAL A 214 3.49 -0.92 -7.61
C VAL A 214 5.00 -1.09 -7.84
N THR A 215 5.41 -1.09 -9.11
CA THR A 215 6.82 -1.19 -9.53
C THR A 215 7.17 -0.08 -10.50
N ALA A 216 8.43 0.34 -10.47
CA ALA A 216 9.03 1.13 -11.54
C ALA A 216 9.48 0.23 -12.69
#